data_AF-A0A2A2R614-F1
#
_entry.id   AF-A0A2A2R614-F1
#
_cell.length_a   1.000
_cell.length_b   1.000
_cell.length_c   1.000
_cell.angle_alpha   90.00
_cell.angle_beta   90.00
_cell.angle_gamma   90.00
#
_symmetry.space_group_name_H-M   'P 1'
#
loop_
_entity.id
_entity.type
_entity.pdbx_description
1 polymer ?
#
loop_
_entity_poly.entity_id
_entity_poly.type
_entity_poly.pdbx_seq_one_letter_code
_entity_poly.pdbx_strand_id
1 'polypeptide(L)' 'MNAQIAKGNWNIIKGRLKQAFAELTDDDLKYVEGKEDELIGRVQKRTGKAREDIEKYFDDNVR' A
#
# COMPACT_ATOMS: atom_id res chain seq x y z
N MET A 1 4.29 -2.27 10.29
CA MET A 1 4.71 -2.75 8.95
C MET A 1 6.02 -3.52 9.07
N ASN A 2 6.09 -4.72 8.47
CA ASN A 2 7.36 -5.41 8.27
C ASN A 2 7.80 -5.21 6.81
N ALA A 3 8.79 -4.35 6.56
CA ALA A 3 9.26 -4.01 5.21
C ALA A 3 9.69 -5.24 4.39
N GLN A 4 10.18 -6.29 5.06
CA GLN A 4 10.55 -7.56 4.43
C GLN A 4 9.34 -8.30 3.82
N ILE A 5 8.16 -8.20 4.42
CA ILE A 5 6.93 -8.84 3.93
C ILE A 5 6.39 -8.09 2.72
N ALA A 6 6.47 -6.75 2.73
CA ALA A 6 5.97 -5.91 1.65
C ALA A 6 6.65 -6.24 0.31
N LYS A 7 7.95 -6.54 0.29
CA LYS A 7 8.69 -6.85 -0.95
C LYS A 7 8.27 -8.19 -1.58
N GLY A 8 8.06 -9.23 -0.77
CA GLY A 8 7.64 -10.55 -1.24
C GLY A 8 6.18 -10.59 -1.69
N ASN A 9 5.31 -9.86 -0.98
CA ASN A 9 3.86 -9.85 -1.21
C ASN A 9 3.37 -8.60 -1.96
N TRP A 10 4.27 -7.76 -2.50
CA TRP A 10 3.90 -6.45 -3.05
C TRP A 10 2.79 -6.53 -4.10
N ASN A 11 2.88 -7.49 -5.02
CA ASN A 11 1.87 -7.65 -6.08
C ASN A 11 0.48 -7.97 -5.52
N ILE A 12 0.41 -8.71 -4.42
CA ILE A 12 -0.85 -9.05 -3.72
C ILE A 12 -1.39 -7.79 -3.02
N ILE A 13 -0.54 -7.08 -2.29
CA ILE A 13 -0.90 -5.83 -1.60
C ILE A 13 -1.41 -4.80 -2.62
N LYS A 14 -0.69 -4.62 -3.72
CA LYS A 14 -1.06 -3.75 -4.84
C LYS A 14 -2.44 -4.13 -5.41
N GLY A 15 -2.69 -5.42 -5.63
CA GLY A 15 -4.00 -5.91 -6.09
C GLY A 15 -5.14 -5.55 -5.12
N ARG A 16 -4.95 -5.81 -3.83
CA ARG A 16 -5.92 -5.48 -2.78
C ARG A 16 -6.19 -3.98 -2.69
N LEU A 17 -5.15 -3.15 -2.80
CA LEU A 17 -5.28 -1.69 -2.81
C LEU A 17 -6.08 -1.20 -4.03
N LYS A 18 -5.82 -1.70 -5.24
CA LYS A 18 -6.60 -1.33 -6.43
C LYS A 18 -8.06 -1.80 -6.36
N GLN A 19 -8.32 -2.95 -5.73
CA GLN A 19 -9.68 -3.45 -5.50
C GLN A 19 -10.44 -2.60 -4.48
N ALA A 20 -9.77 -2.15 -3.41
CA ALA A 20 -10.38 -1.34 -2.38
C ALA A 20 -10.57 0.13 -2.80
N PHE A 21 -9.66 0.65 -3.63
CA PHE A 21 -9.63 2.05 -4.04
C PHE A 21 -9.50 2.16 -5.56
N ALA A 22 -10.65 2.33 -6.23
CA ALA A 22 -10.72 2.42 -7.69
C ALA A 22 -9.97 3.64 -8.27
N GLU A 23 -9.69 4.64 -7.44
CA GLU A 23 -8.92 5.84 -7.81
C GLU A 23 -7.40 5.63 -7.85
N LEU A 24 -6.89 4.51 -7.31
CA LEU A 24 -5.46 4.22 -7.31
C LEU A 24 -4.99 3.72 -8.68
N THR A 25 -3.92 4.35 -9.18
CA THR A 25 -3.24 3.94 -10.41
C THR A 25 -1.99 3.10 -10.11
N ASP A 26 -1.43 2.49 -11.15
CA ASP A 26 -0.16 1.77 -11.02
C ASP A 26 1.01 2.68 -10.61
N ASP A 27 0.97 3.98 -10.95
CA ASP A 27 1.97 4.97 -10.57
C ASP A 27 1.88 5.36 -9.09
N ASP A 28 0.67 5.49 -8.56
CA ASP A 28 0.45 5.73 -7.13
C ASP A 28 0.99 4.55 -6.30
N LEU A 29 0.91 3.34 -6.86
CA LEU A 29 1.36 2.07 -6.28
C LEU A 29 2.72 1.62 -6.83
N LYS A 30 3.60 2.56 -7.18
CA LYS A 30 4.98 2.22 -7.51
C LYS A 30 5.80 2.02 -6.24
N TYR A 31 6.16 0.79 -5.92
CA TYR A 31 7.04 0.48 -4.79
C TYR A 31 8.50 0.80 -5.11
N VAL A 32 9.16 1.43 -4.15
CA VAL A 32 10.61 1.67 -4.14
C VAL A 32 11.10 1.26 -2.76
N GLU A 33 12.11 0.40 -2.70
CA GLU A 33 12.67 -0.11 -1.45
C GLU A 33 13.18 1.05 -0.58
N GLY A 34 12.82 1.05 0.70
CA GLY A 34 13.18 2.11 1.65
C GLY A 34 12.35 3.40 1.49
N LYS A 35 11.31 3.40 0.64
CA LYS A 35 10.39 4.53 0.44
C LYS A 35 8.94 4.16 0.77
N GLU A 36 8.75 3.32 1.77
CA GLU A 36 7.43 2.85 2.24
C GLU A 36 6.56 4.04 2.66
N ASP A 37 7.13 5.01 3.38
CA ASP A 37 6.42 6.22 3.80
C ASP A 37 5.95 7.08 2.63
N GLU A 38 6.75 7.20 1.56
CA GLU A 38 6.36 7.95 0.36
C GLU A 38 5.23 7.24 -0.41
N LEU A 39 5.26 5.90 -0.45
CA LEU A 39 4.18 5.11 -1.03
C LEU A 39 2.88 5.33 -0.25
N ILE A 40 2.91 5.21 1.07
CA ILE A 40 1.74 5.43 1.92
C ILE A 40 1.22 6.85 1.74
N GLY A 41 2.10 7.86 1.74
CA GLY A 41 1.71 9.26 1.55
C GLY A 41 1.06 9.51 0.18
N ARG A 42 1.49 8.84 -0.89
CA ARG A 42 0.82 8.91 -2.19
C ARG A 42 -0.57 8.29 -2.15
N VAL A 43 -0.71 7.11 -1.55
CA VAL A 43 -2.00 6.44 -1.38
C VAL A 43 -2.96 7.29 -0.55
N GLN A 44 -2.49 7.90 0.54
CA GLN A 44 -3.27 8.84 1.35
C GLN A 44 -3.76 10.02 0.53
N LYS A 45 -2.87 10.68 -0.22
CA LYS A 45 -3.24 11.83 -1.06
C LYS A 45 -4.25 11.47 -2.13
N ARG A 46 -4.15 10.28 -2.71
CA ARG A 46 -5.04 9.82 -3.77
C ARG A 46 -6.42 9.43 -3.25
N THR A 47 -6.48 8.77 -2.08
CA THR A 47 -7.70 8.15 -1.54
C THR A 47 -8.39 8.95 -0.43
N GLY A 48 -7.69 9.94 0.15
CA GLY A 48 -8.13 10.68 1.33
C GLY A 48 -8.19 9.84 2.62
N LYS A 49 -7.69 8.61 2.61
CA LYS A 49 -7.76 7.71 3.78
C LYS A 49 -6.68 8.00 4.81
N ALA A 50 -7.00 7.65 6.05
CA ALA A 50 -6.04 7.71 7.15
C ALA A 50 -4.89 6.74 6.91
N ARG A 51 -3.71 7.10 7.44
CA ARG A 51 -2.50 6.29 7.32
C ARG A 51 -2.72 4.87 7.84
N GLU A 52 -3.37 4.76 9.01
CA GLU A 52 -3.67 3.50 9.68
C GLU A 52 -4.54 2.58 8.82
N ASP A 53 -5.47 3.13 8.03
CA ASP A 53 -6.31 2.33 7.13
C ASP A 53 -5.51 1.74 5.98
N ILE A 54 -4.51 2.47 5.49
CA ILE A 54 -3.63 2.01 4.41
C ILE A 54 -2.61 1.01 4.96
N GLU A 55 -2.05 1.26 6.14
CA GLU A 55 -1.06 0.39 6.77
C GLU A 55 -1.59 -1.04 7.01
N LYS A 56 -2.90 -1.20 7.23
CA LYS A 56 -3.57 -2.51 7.34
C LYS A 56 -3.36 -3.41 6.11
N TYR A 57 -3.20 -2.83 4.91
CA TYR A 57 -2.96 -3.61 3.69
C TYR A 57 -1.55 -4.20 3.61
N PHE A 58 -0.62 -3.67 4.41
CA PHE A 58 0.78 -4.11 4.46
C PHE A 58 1.08 -4.96 5.70
N ASP A 59 0.10 -5.11 6.59
CA ASP A 59 0.19 -6.04 7.70
C ASP A 59 -0.38 -7.39 7.28
N ASP A 60 0.45 -8.43 7.38
CA ASP A 60 0.13 -9.79 6.91
C ASP A 60 -0.82 -10.53 7.87
N ASN A 61 -1.32 -9.86 8.92
CA ASN A 61 -2.19 -10.44 9.95
C ASN A 61 -3.66 -10.57 9.55
N VAL A 62 -4.00 -10.37 8.27
CA VAL A 62 -5.32 -10.77 7.76
C VAL A 62 -5.31 -12.29 7.57
N ARG A 63 -5.58 -13.00 8.68
CA ARG A 63 -5.98 -14.41 8.67
C ARG A 63 -7.27 -14.60 7.90
#